data_AF-A0A6P8IDW9-F1
#
_entry.id   AF-A0A6P8IDW9-F1
#
_cell.length_a   1.000
_cell.length_b   1.000
_cell.length_c   1.000
_cell.angle_alpha   90.00
_cell.angle_beta   90.00
_cell.angle_gamma   90.00
#
_symmetry.space_group_name_H-M   'P 1'
#
loop_
_entity.id
_entity.type
_entity.pdbx_description
1 polymer ?
#
loop_
_entity_poly.entity_id
_entity_poly.type
_entity_poly.pdbx_seq_one_letter_code
_entity_poly.pdbx_strand_id
1 'polypeptide(L)'
;MSFEVFAFILAILIAIGLIFLVIWNIIAFDDLKTDYKNPVDLCNSLNPLVLPEYGIHIFLTLVFLFGGQWTAVMFNIPLLAYHIQRYINRPIMSTPGLYDPTEVMNASEMWRCQKEGWIKLAFYLISFFYYLYRMMYALLV
;
A
#
# COMPACT_ATOMS: atom_id res chain seq x y z
N MET A 1 25.40 10.63 1.37
CA MET A 1 25.05 12.08 1.36
C MET A 1 24.03 12.43 0.28
N SER A 2 24.40 12.93 -0.90
CA SER A 2 23.42 13.54 -1.83
C SER A 2 22.35 12.57 -2.36
N PHE A 3 22.74 11.34 -2.70
CA PHE A 3 21.79 10.33 -3.21
C PHE A 3 20.83 9.81 -2.14
N GLU A 4 21.32 9.60 -0.92
CA GLU A 4 20.52 9.08 0.19
C GLU A 4 19.45 10.08 0.64
N VAL A 5 19.81 11.36 0.73
CA VAL A 5 18.88 12.43 1.07
C VAL A 5 17.81 12.57 -0.01
N PHE A 6 18.21 12.53 -1.30
CA PHE A 6 17.26 12.56 -2.41
C PHE A 6 16.30 11.36 -2.38
N ALA A 7 16.81 10.15 -2.13
CA ALA A 7 16.00 8.94 -2.04
C ALA A 7 14.98 9.01 -0.89
N PHE A 8 15.36 9.55 0.28
CA PHE A 8 14.42 9.72 1.39
C PHE A 8 13.39 10.82 1.15
N ILE A 9 13.75 11.93 0.50
CA ILE A 9 12.79 12.98 0.13
C ILE A 9 11.75 12.41 -0.85
N LEU A 10 12.20 11.67 -1.86
CA LEU A 10 11.32 10.98 -2.80
C LEU A 10 10.44 9.94 -2.08
N ALA A 11 11.01 9.19 -1.14
CA ALA A 11 10.27 8.21 -0.36
C ALA A 11 9.17 8.84 0.52
N ILE A 12 9.43 10.01 1.12
CA ILE A 12 8.44 10.75 1.91
C ILE A 12 7.29 11.20 1.01
N LEU A 13 7.58 11.78 -0.17
CA LEU A 13 6.55 12.18 -1.13
C LEU A 13 5.68 11.00 -1.58
N ILE A 14 6.32 9.88 -1.89
CA ILE A 14 5.62 8.65 -2.27
C ILE A 14 4.80 8.09 -1.11
N ALA A 15 5.33 8.10 0.12
CA ALA A 15 4.62 7.63 1.31
C ALA A 15 3.35 8.44 1.57
N ILE A 16 3.37 9.76 1.38
CA ILE A 16 2.16 10.61 1.47
C ILE A 16 1.11 10.16 0.44
N GLY A 17 1.52 9.93 -0.80
CA GLY A 17 0.62 9.43 -1.85
C GLY A 17 0.03 8.06 -1.52
N LEU A 18 0.84 7.14 -0.99
CA LEU A 18 0.39 5.81 -0.56
C LEU A 18 -0.59 5.89 0.62
N ILE A 19 -0.34 6.74 1.61
CA ILE A 19 -1.26 6.96 2.74
C ILE A 19 -2.61 7.46 2.22
N PHE A 20 -2.61 8.41 1.28
CA PHE A 20 -3.85 8.91 0.69
C PHE A 20 -4.63 7.81 -0.06
N LEU A 21 -3.95 7.00 -0.87
CA LEU A 21 -4.58 5.86 -1.57
C LEU A 21 -5.16 4.83 -0.60
N VAL A 22 -4.46 4.50 0.48
CA VAL A 22 -4.96 3.55 1.50
C VAL A 22 -6.17 4.12 2.25
N ILE A 23 -6.17 5.41 2.59
CA ILE A 23 -7.33 6.07 3.21
C ILE A 23 -8.53 6.01 2.28
N TRP A 24 -8.34 6.33 0.99
CA TRP A 24 -9.39 6.22 -0.01
C TRP A 24 -9.97 4.80 -0.08
N ASN A 25 -9.11 3.78 -0.06
CA ASN A 25 -9.53 2.39 -0.05
C ASN A 25 -10.35 2.04 1.21
N ILE A 26 -9.93 2.50 2.40
CA ILE A 26 -10.68 2.27 3.65
C ILE A 26 -12.07 2.91 3.60
N ILE A 27 -12.17 4.17 3.16
CA ILE A 27 -13.44 4.89 3.04
C ILE A 27 -14.35 4.17 2.05
N ALA A 28 -13.82 3.76 0.90
CA ALA A 28 -14.60 3.06 -0.12
C ALA A 28 -15.17 1.72 0.39
N PHE A 29 -14.45 1.00 1.26
CA PHE A 29 -14.98 -0.18 1.94
C PHE A 29 -15.99 0.15 3.05
N ASP A 30 -15.88 1.30 3.71
CA ASP A 30 -16.84 1.76 4.72
C ASP A 30 -18.17 2.21 4.07
N ASP A 31 -18.10 2.89 2.92
CA ASP A 31 -19.25 3.24 2.08
C ASP A 31 -19.98 1.98 1.58
N LEU A 32 -19.25 0.91 1.26
CA LEU A 32 -19.85 -0.38 0.90
C LEU A 32 -20.57 -1.01 2.10
N LYS A 33 -19.97 -0.94 3.29
CA LYS A 33 -20.54 -1.52 4.52
C LYS A 33 -21.83 -0.81 4.97
N THR A 34 -21.94 0.48 4.67
CA THR A 34 -23.12 1.30 4.94
C THR A 34 -24.16 1.24 3.81
N ASP A 35 -24.00 0.33 2.84
CA ASP A 35 -24.88 0.12 1.67
C ASP A 35 -25.04 1.38 0.80
N TYR A 36 -24.07 2.31 0.83
CA TYR A 36 -24.14 3.57 0.11
C TYR A 36 -23.83 3.44 -1.39
N LYS A 37 -23.17 2.34 -1.81
CA LYS A 37 -22.67 2.14 -3.17
C LYS A 37 -22.74 0.68 -3.61
N ASN A 38 -23.00 0.44 -4.90
CA ASN A 38 -22.99 -0.91 -5.47
C ASN A 38 -21.58 -1.54 -5.45
N PRO A 39 -21.46 -2.84 -5.13
CA PRO A 39 -20.18 -3.57 -5.07
C PRO A 39 -19.46 -3.65 -6.42
N VAL A 40 -20.21 -3.63 -7.53
CA VAL A 40 -19.66 -3.66 -8.89
C VAL A 40 -18.98 -2.33 -9.25
N ASP A 41 -19.60 -1.21 -8.91
CA ASP A 41 -19.04 0.13 -9.14
C ASP A 41 -17.83 0.38 -8.23
N LEU A 42 -17.85 -0.21 -7.03
CA LEU A 42 -16.70 -0.22 -6.14
C LEU A 42 -15.52 -0.97 -6.75
N CYS A 43 -15.73 -2.22 -7.19
CA CYS A 43 -14.67 -3.04 -7.79
C CYS A 43 -14.09 -2.36 -9.05
N ASN A 44 -14.91 -1.78 -9.92
CA ASN A 44 -14.44 -1.05 -11.10
C ASN A 44 -13.58 0.19 -10.76
N SER A 45 -13.84 0.83 -9.62
CA SER A 45 -13.12 2.03 -9.19
C SER A 45 -11.85 1.69 -8.39
N LEU A 46 -11.90 0.71 -7.48
CA LEU A 46 -10.79 0.29 -6.62
C LEU A 46 -9.72 -0.52 -7.38
N ASN A 47 -10.15 -1.37 -8.30
CA ASN A 47 -9.26 -2.30 -8.96
C ASN A 47 -8.12 -1.64 -9.78
N PRO A 48 -8.35 -0.57 -10.56
CA PRO A 48 -7.25 0.17 -11.20
C PRO A 48 -6.39 0.98 -10.21
N LEU A 49 -6.85 1.21 -8.97
CA LEU A 49 -6.11 1.97 -7.94
C LEU A 49 -5.23 1.08 -7.05
N VAL A 50 -5.58 -0.19 -6.88
CA VAL A 50 -4.84 -1.15 -6.05
C VAL A 50 -3.55 -1.62 -6.73
N LEU A 51 -3.56 -1.75 -8.06
CA LEU A 51 -2.38 -2.07 -8.86
C LEU A 51 -1.24 -1.03 -8.74
N PRO A 52 -1.49 0.29 -8.91
CA PRO A 52 -0.45 1.30 -8.74
C PRO A 52 0.04 1.41 -7.29
N GLU A 53 -0.77 1.15 -6.26
CA GLU A 53 -0.31 1.08 -4.86
C GLU A 53 0.83 0.05 -4.71
N TYR A 54 0.62 -1.18 -5.20
CA TYR A 54 1.64 -2.23 -5.16
C TYR A 54 2.86 -1.89 -6.02
N GLY A 55 2.65 -1.35 -7.22
CA GLY A 55 3.73 -0.96 -8.12
C GLY A 55 4.63 0.12 -7.50
N ILE A 56 4.03 1.15 -6.91
CA ILE A 56 4.73 2.25 -6.25
C ILE A 56 5.50 1.74 -5.01
N HIS A 57 4.91 0.83 -4.22
CA HIS A 57 5.59 0.25 -3.07
C HIS A 57 6.80 -0.62 -3.44
N ILE A 58 6.66 -1.45 -4.49
CA ILE A 58 7.77 -2.25 -5.03
C ILE A 58 8.86 -1.32 -5.55
N PHE A 59 8.49 -0.27 -6.28
CA PHE A 59 9.43 0.73 -6.79
C PHE A 59 10.20 1.43 -5.66
N LEU A 60 9.52 1.86 -4.60
CA LEU A 60 10.14 2.45 -3.41
C LEU A 60 11.15 1.48 -2.76
N THR A 61 10.79 0.21 -2.65
CA THR A 61 11.66 -0.81 -2.07
C THR A 61 12.91 -1.05 -2.93
N LEU A 62 12.78 -1.01 -4.26
CA LEU A 62 13.91 -1.09 -5.19
C LEU A 62 14.83 0.12 -5.08
N VAL A 63 14.28 1.33 -4.96
CA VAL A 63 15.07 2.55 -4.77
C VAL A 63 15.91 2.46 -3.48
N PHE A 64 15.35 1.94 -2.39
CA PHE A 64 16.11 1.72 -1.15
C PHE A 64 17.16 0.61 -1.26
N LEU A 65 16.90 -0.43 -2.06
CA LEU A 65 17.86 -1.49 -2.33
C LEU A 65 19.06 -0.94 -3.11
N PHE A 66 18.83 -0.16 -4.18
CA PHE A 66 19.90 0.50 -4.94
C PHE A 66 20.62 1.57 -4.12
N GLY A 67 19.94 2.21 -3.17
CA GLY A 67 20.53 3.15 -2.22
C GLY A 67 21.33 2.52 -1.09
N GLY A 68 21.42 1.19 -1.01
CA GLY A 68 22.18 0.50 0.03
C GLY A 68 21.62 0.66 1.44
N GLN A 69 20.33 1.00 1.56
CA GLN A 69 19.69 1.29 2.85
C GLN A 69 19.00 0.05 3.42
N TRP A 70 19.82 -0.89 3.87
CA TRP A 70 19.40 -2.20 4.36
C TRP A 70 18.34 -2.15 5.47
N THR A 71 18.42 -1.17 6.37
CA THR A 71 17.45 -1.02 7.48
C THR A 71 16.05 -0.66 6.98
N ALA A 72 15.96 0.22 5.98
CA ALA A 72 14.68 0.61 5.36
C ALA A 72 14.10 -0.56 4.55
N VAL A 73 14.96 -1.29 3.82
CA VAL A 73 14.55 -2.49 3.07
C VAL A 73 14.02 -3.56 4.02
N MET A 74 14.73 -3.86 5.11
CA MET A 74 14.32 -4.89 6.07
C MET A 74 12.94 -4.60 6.69
N PHE A 75 12.65 -3.33 6.95
CA PHE A 75 11.34 -2.91 7.44
C PHE A 75 10.22 -3.11 6.40
N ASN A 76 10.49 -2.86 5.10
CA ASN A 76 9.54 -2.99 4.00
C ASN A 76 9.35 -4.43 3.46
N ILE A 77 10.32 -5.32 3.67
CA ILE A 77 10.24 -6.74 3.25
C ILE A 77 8.97 -7.46 3.73
N PRO A 78 8.52 -7.40 5.00
CA PRO A 78 7.31 -8.10 5.42
C PRO A 78 6.07 -7.64 4.65
N LEU A 79 5.95 -6.33 4.38
CA LEU A 79 4.84 -5.79 3.59
C LEU A 79 4.95 -6.21 2.10
N LEU A 80 6.16 -6.19 1.55
CA LEU A 80 6.43 -6.63 0.17
C LEU A 80 6.09 -8.12 -0.02
N ALA A 81 6.53 -8.97 0.90
CA ALA A 81 6.24 -10.41 0.88
C ALA A 81 4.72 -10.66 0.96
N TYR A 82 4.02 -9.89 1.78
CA TYR A 82 2.56 -9.95 1.86
C TYR A 82 1.89 -9.53 0.54
N HIS A 83 2.37 -8.48 -0.12
CA HIS A 83 1.88 -8.07 -1.45
C HIS A 83 2.12 -9.13 -2.51
N ILE A 84 3.29 -9.77 -2.52
CA ILE A 84 3.65 -10.84 -3.46
C ILE A 84 2.77 -12.08 -3.21
N GLN A 85 2.66 -12.52 -1.95
CA GLN A 85 1.84 -13.68 -1.59
C GLN A 85 0.38 -13.46 -1.99
N ARG A 86 -0.14 -12.25 -1.80
CA ARG A 86 -1.50 -11.89 -2.21
C ARG A 86 -1.67 -11.83 -3.72
N TYR A 87 -0.67 -11.35 -4.45
CA TYR A 87 -0.68 -11.34 -5.90
C TYR A 87 -0.65 -12.76 -6.49
N ILE A 88 0.05 -13.70 -5.86
CA ILE A 88 0.15 -15.10 -6.29
C ILE A 88 -1.13 -15.88 -5.94
N ASN A 89 -1.67 -15.69 -4.73
CA ASN A 89 -2.87 -16.40 -4.26
C ASN A 89 -4.19 -15.80 -4.74
N ARG A 90 -4.17 -15.00 -5.82
CA ARG A 90 -5.38 -14.40 -6.38
C ARG A 90 -6.21 -15.47 -7.14
N PRO A 91 -7.54 -15.50 -6.97
CA PRO A 91 -8.41 -16.30 -7.85
C PRO A 91 -8.25 -15.82 -9.30
N ILE A 92 -8.29 -16.76 -10.26
CA ILE A 92 -8.25 -16.41 -11.69
C ILE A 92 -9.64 -15.86 -12.05
N MET A 93 -9.76 -14.53 -12.14
CA MET A 93 -10.99 -13.84 -12.53
C MET A 93 -10.97 -13.44 -14.01
N SER A 94 -12.16 -13.40 -14.62
CA SER A 94 -12.39 -13.03 -16.02
C SER A 94 -12.05 -11.57 -16.33
N THR A 95 -12.13 -10.70 -15.32
CA THR A 95 -11.84 -9.27 -15.39
C THR A 95 -10.47 -9.00 -14.78
N PRO A 96 -9.62 -8.13 -15.38
CA PRO A 96 -8.29 -7.87 -14.85
C PRO A 96 -8.38 -7.12 -13.51
N GLY A 97 -8.34 -7.85 -12.40
CA GLY A 97 -7.74 -7.41 -11.15
C GLY A 97 -8.23 -8.11 -9.87
N LEU A 98 -8.03 -7.49 -8.70
CA LEU A 98 -7.85 -8.22 -7.44
C LEU A 98 -9.15 -8.53 -6.66
N TYR A 99 -10.22 -7.79 -6.90
CA TYR A 99 -11.47 -7.90 -6.13
C TYR A 99 -12.61 -8.40 -7.01
N ASP A 100 -13.21 -9.53 -6.66
CA ASP A 100 -14.47 -9.99 -7.26
C ASP A 100 -15.66 -9.34 -6.53
N PRO A 101 -16.63 -8.73 -7.24
CA PRO A 101 -17.84 -8.19 -6.62
C PRO A 101 -18.66 -9.23 -5.85
N THR A 102 -18.54 -10.53 -6.18
CA THR A 102 -19.25 -11.60 -5.45
C THR A 102 -18.56 -12.02 -4.15
N GLU A 103 -17.22 -12.04 -4.12
CA GLU A 103 -16.46 -12.35 -2.91
C GLU A 103 -16.42 -11.18 -1.92
N VAL A 104 -16.39 -9.93 -2.42
CA VAL A 104 -16.28 -8.74 -1.57
C VAL A 104 -17.51 -8.47 -0.71
N MET A 105 -18.69 -8.96 -1.14
CA MET A 105 -19.93 -8.88 -0.37
C MET A 105 -20.00 -9.89 0.78
N ASN A 106 -19.14 -10.90 0.80
CA ASN A 106 -19.11 -11.84 1.91
C ASN A 106 -18.58 -11.13 3.17
N ALA A 107 -19.37 -11.13 4.25
CA ALA A 107 -19.07 -10.37 5.47
C ALA A 107 -17.70 -10.73 6.08
N SER A 108 -17.27 -11.98 5.94
CA SER A 108 -15.96 -12.46 6.40
C SER A 108 -14.79 -11.88 5.59
N GLU A 109 -14.92 -11.80 4.26
CA GLU A 109 -13.92 -11.23 3.37
C GLU A 109 -13.88 -9.70 3.46
N MET A 110 -15.02 -9.04 3.62
CA MET A 110 -15.09 -7.59 3.84
C MET A 110 -14.38 -7.18 5.13
N TRP A 111 -14.61 -7.92 6.23
CA TRP A 111 -13.92 -7.69 7.49
C TRP A 111 -12.40 -7.85 7.37
N ARG A 112 -11.97 -8.90 6.65
CA ARG A 112 -10.56 -9.14 6.36
C ARG A 112 -9.96 -7.99 5.53
N CYS A 113 -10.63 -7.55 4.47
CA CYS A 113 -10.19 -6.44 3.62
C CYS A 113 -10.08 -5.12 4.37
N GLN A 114 -11.05 -4.79 5.23
CA GLN A 114 -10.97 -3.62 6.10
C GLN A 114 -9.77 -3.72 7.03
N LYS A 115 -9.59 -4.84 7.73
CA LYS A 115 -8.47 -5.04 8.66
C LYS A 115 -7.12 -4.92 7.95
N GLU A 116 -7.00 -5.43 6.74
CA GLU A 116 -5.79 -5.30 5.91
C GLU A 116 -5.52 -3.84 5.54
N GLY A 117 -6.54 -3.07 5.16
CA GLY A 117 -6.41 -1.63 4.91
C GLY A 117 -5.91 -0.86 6.13
N TRP A 118 -6.47 -1.14 7.32
CA TRP A 118 -6.04 -0.53 8.58
C TRP A 118 -4.60 -0.90 8.97
N ILE A 119 -4.20 -2.16 8.76
CA ILE A 119 -2.82 -2.61 9.02
C ILE A 119 -1.83 -1.91 8.07
N LYS A 120 -2.17 -1.82 6.78
CA LYS A 120 -1.35 -1.10 5.79
C LYS A 120 -1.21 0.38 6.14
N LEU A 121 -2.30 1.03 6.56
CA LEU A 121 -2.30 2.42 7.00
C LEU A 121 -1.33 2.62 8.17
N ALA A 122 -1.44 1.79 9.22
CA ALA A 122 -0.56 1.86 10.38
C ALA A 122 0.91 1.65 9.98
N PHE A 123 1.18 0.70 9.09
CA PHE A 123 2.52 0.46 8.57
C PHE A 123 3.08 1.68 7.82
N TYR A 124 2.32 2.25 6.88
CA TYR A 124 2.78 3.44 6.13
C TYR A 124 2.96 4.67 7.01
N LEU A 125 2.14 4.84 8.04
CA LEU A 125 2.31 5.91 9.02
C LEU A 125 3.63 5.76 9.80
N ILE A 126 3.96 4.54 10.26
CA ILE A 126 5.21 4.26 10.97
C ILE A 126 6.41 4.44 10.02
N SER A 127 6.32 3.93 8.80
CA SER A 127 7.34 4.11 7.76
C SER A 127 7.58 5.60 7.44
N PHE A 128 6.52 6.42 7.41
CA PHE A 128 6.64 7.86 7.17
C PHE A 128 7.51 8.56 8.24
N PHE A 129 7.24 8.32 9.52
CA PHE A 129 8.07 8.87 10.60
C PHE A 129 9.50 8.35 10.56
N TYR A 130 9.68 7.08 10.20
CA TYR A 130 11.00 6.48 10.04
C TYR A 130 11.80 7.14 8.89
N TYR A 131 11.18 7.37 7.73
CA TYR A 131 11.84 8.06 6.61
C TYR A 131 12.21 9.51 6.96
N LEU A 132 11.36 10.21 7.71
CA LEU A 132 11.65 11.55 8.22
C LEU A 132 12.87 11.54 9.14
N TYR A 133 12.91 10.61 10.11
CA TYR A 133 14.05 10.46 11.02
C TYR A 133 15.35 10.16 10.27
N ARG A 134 15.33 9.24 9.31
CA ARG A 134 16.51 8.88 8.52
C ARG A 134 16.98 10.01 7.61
N MET A 135 16.07 10.78 7.02
CA MET A 135 16.41 11.98 6.24
C MET A 135 17.14 13.00 7.11
N MET A 136 16.61 13.30 8.30
CA MET A 136 17.22 14.24 9.24
C MET A 136 18.62 13.79 9.68
N TYR A 137 18.79 12.50 10.00
CA TYR A 137 20.09 11.95 10.35
C TYR A 137 21.10 12.05 9.20
N ALA A 138 20.68 11.77 7.97
CA ALA A 138 21.53 11.86 6.77
C ALA A 138 21.89 13.31 6.36
N LEU A 139 21.18 14.32 6.88
CA LEU A 139 21.51 15.74 6.70
C LEU A 139 22.45 16.27 7.80
N LEU A 140 22.42 15.67 8.98
CA LEU A 140 23.22 16.08 10.15
C LEU A 140 24.63 15.49 10.16
N VAL A 141 24.78 14.27 9.63
CA VAL A 141 26.08 13.62 9.40
C VAL A 141 26.66 14.12 8.08
#